data_AF-A0A0G0RU67-F1
#
_entry.id   AF-A0A0G0RU67-F1
#
_cell.length_a   1.000
_cell.length_b   1.000
_cell.length_c   1.000
_cell.angle_alpha   90.00
_cell.angle_beta   90.00
_cell.angle_gamma   90.00
#
_symmetry.space_group_name_H-M   'P 1'
#
loop_
_entity.id
_entity.type
_entity.pdbx_description
1 polymer ?
#
loop_
_entity_poly.entity_id
_entity_poly.type
_entity_poly.pdbx_seq_one_letter_code
_entity_poly.pdbx_strand_id
1 'polypeptide(L)'
;MNFEKSVIALHKKSRGKLELIPTVPIKDKKDLSLVYTPGVGIISKIISENPERVWDLTIKSHMVAVISDGSAVLGLGNIGPDAALPVMEGKCVLLK
;
A
#
# COMPACT_ATOMS: atom_id res chain seq x y z
N MET A 1 -19.72 23.75 -11.44
CA MET A 1 -18.99 22.57 -11.98
C MET A 1 -19.77 21.33 -11.55
N ASN A 2 -20.13 20.42 -12.45
CA ASN A 2 -20.89 19.20 -12.11
C ASN A 2 -20.05 18.30 -11.18
N PHE A 3 -20.59 17.89 -10.03
CA PHE A 3 -19.91 17.05 -9.02
C PHE A 3 -19.30 15.78 -9.62
N GLU A 4 -20.05 15.11 -10.51
CA GLU A 4 -19.58 13.90 -11.20
C GLU A 4 -18.32 14.16 -12.03
N LYS A 5 -18.30 15.27 -12.77
CA LYS A 5 -17.12 15.67 -13.56
C LYS A 5 -15.91 15.93 -12.67
N SER A 6 -16.12 16.52 -11.49
CA SER A 6 -15.05 16.76 -10.51
C SER A 6 -14.46 15.45 -9.98
N VAL A 7 -15.32 14.48 -9.64
CA VAL A 7 -14.90 13.15 -9.15
C VAL A 7 -14.06 12.42 -10.20
N ILE A 8 -14.54 12.38 -11.44
CA ILE A 8 -13.82 11.74 -12.56
C ILE A 8 -12.48 12.45 -12.81
N ALA A 9 -12.47 13.79 -12.84
CA ALA A 9 -11.26 14.56 -13.07
C ALA A 9 -10.20 14.32 -11.99
N LEU A 10 -10.61 14.24 -10.72
CA LEU A 10 -9.72 13.90 -9.60
C LEU A 10 -9.06 12.55 -9.82
N HIS A 11 -9.84 11.49 -10.00
CA HIS A 11 -9.32 10.13 -10.18
C HIS A 11 -8.44 9.99 -11.42
N LYS A 12 -8.75 10.70 -12.51
CA LYS A 12 -7.90 10.74 -13.71
C LYS A 12 -6.57 11.45 -13.45
N LYS A 13 -6.60 12.56 -12.72
CA LYS A 13 -5.40 13.35 -12.41
C LYS A 13 -4.43 12.59 -11.50
N SER A 14 -4.95 11.94 -10.46
CA SER A 14 -4.15 11.25 -9.45
C SER A 14 -3.89 9.77 -9.73
N ARG A 15 -4.62 9.17 -10.68
CA ARG A 15 -4.56 7.72 -11.01
C ARG A 15 -4.81 6.82 -9.79
N GLY A 16 -5.83 7.16 -9.01
CA GLY A 16 -6.14 6.51 -7.73
C GLY A 16 -6.01 7.46 -6.55
N LYS A 17 -6.15 6.96 -5.33
CA LYS A 17 -6.12 7.78 -4.10
C LYS A 17 -4.95 7.48 -3.16
N LEU A 18 -4.06 6.57 -3.55
CA LEU A 18 -2.93 6.13 -2.75
C LEU A 18 -1.64 6.17 -3.58
N GLU A 19 -0.53 6.37 -2.89
CA GLU A 19 0.82 6.23 -3.43
C GLU A 19 1.71 5.48 -2.43
N LEU A 20 2.76 4.84 -2.94
CA LEU A 20 3.78 4.19 -2.12
C LEU A 20 5.04 5.07 -2.12
N ILE A 21 5.39 5.59 -0.96
CA ILE A 21 6.58 6.41 -0.77
C ILE A 21 7.57 5.64 0.12
N PRO A 22 8.86 5.55 -0.25
CA PRO A 22 9.89 4.98 0.63
C PRO A 22 9.94 5.72 1.97
N THR A 23 10.00 4.98 3.08
CA THR A 23 10.13 5.56 4.43
C THR A 23 11.53 6.07 4.73
N VAL A 24 12.51 5.71 3.89
CA VAL A 24 13.91 6.12 4.01
C VAL A 24 14.37 6.78 2.71
N PRO A 25 15.12 7.89 2.77
CA PRO A 25 15.68 8.52 1.59
C PRO A 25 16.78 7.64 0.99
N ILE A 26 16.82 7.55 -0.33
CA ILE A 26 17.87 6.82 -1.07
C ILE A 26 18.50 7.83 -2.03
N LYS A 27 19.69 8.32 -1.71
CA LYS A 27 20.38 9.40 -2.45
C LYS A 27 21.59 8.88 -3.23
N ASP A 28 22.23 7.83 -2.72
CA ASP A 28 23.44 7.30 -3.30
C ASP A 28 23.54 5.76 -3.22
N LYS A 29 24.66 5.21 -3.68
CA LYS A 29 24.93 3.77 -3.67
C LYS A 29 25.05 3.19 -2.26
N LYS A 30 25.47 4.00 -1.29
CA LYS A 30 25.61 3.57 0.11
C LYS A 30 24.22 3.44 0.74
N ASP A 31 23.31 4.37 0.47
CA ASP A 31 21.92 4.24 0.91
C ASP A 31 21.27 2.99 0.29
N LEU A 32 21.49 2.78 -1.02
CA LEU A 32 20.97 1.62 -1.72
C LEU A 32 21.48 0.29 -1.16
N SER A 33 22.75 0.23 -0.74
CA SER A 33 23.36 -0.99 -0.20
C SER A 33 22.85 -1.35 1.20
N LEU A 34 22.28 -0.39 1.94
CA LEU A 34 21.64 -0.59 3.24
C LEU A 34 20.21 -1.13 3.10
N VAL A 35 19.43 -0.58 2.18
CA VAL A 35 18.02 -0.97 1.97
C VAL A 35 17.87 -2.18 1.04
N TYR A 36 18.91 -2.50 0.28
CA TYR A 36 18.94 -3.61 -0.67
C TYR A 36 20.22 -4.43 -0.53
N THR A 37 20.66 -5.08 -1.60
CA THR A 37 21.86 -5.93 -1.60
C THR A 37 23.12 -5.07 -1.40
N PRO A 38 24.02 -5.46 -0.49
CA PRO A 38 24.04 -6.69 0.32
C PRO A 38 23.33 -6.59 1.70
N GLY A 39 22.97 -5.40 2.18
CA GLY A 39 22.45 -5.17 3.54
C GLY A 39 21.15 -5.90 3.88
N VAL A 40 20.21 -6.03 2.93
CA VAL A 40 18.91 -6.70 3.15
C VAL A 40 19.04 -8.18 3.54
N GLY A 41 20.14 -8.83 3.16
CA GLY A 41 20.42 -10.22 3.54
C GLY A 41 20.60 -10.40 5.05
N ILE A 42 21.10 -9.37 5.74
CA ILE A 42 21.27 -9.37 7.20
C ILE A 42 19.91 -9.44 7.89
N ILE A 43 18.95 -8.61 7.46
CA ILE A 43 17.59 -8.60 8.01
C ILE A 43 16.88 -9.93 7.74
N SER A 44 17.03 -10.48 6.53
CA SER A 44 16.44 -11.77 6.16
C SER A 44 16.96 -12.91 7.05
N LYS A 45 18.27 -12.93 7.33
CA LYS A 45 18.88 -13.90 8.24
C LYS A 45 18.36 -13.74 9.67
N ILE A 46 18.29 -12.51 10.19
CA ILE A 46 17.78 -12.24 11.55
C ILE A 46 16.34 -12.75 11.71
N ILE A 47 15.46 -12.47 10.74
CA ILE A 47 14.07 -12.93 10.78
C ILE A 47 13.97 -14.45 10.61
N SER A 48 14.84 -15.06 9.80
CA SER A 48 14.90 -16.52 9.66
C SER A 48 15.29 -17.22 10.97
N GLU A 49 16.17 -16.62 11.77
CA GLU A 49 16.61 -17.15 13.07
C GLU A 49 15.60 -16.83 14.19
N ASN A 50 14.90 -15.70 14.10
CA ASN A 50 13.86 -15.30 15.05
C ASN A 50 12.67 -14.65 14.31
N PRO A 51 11.62 -15.41 13.98
CA PRO A 51 10.48 -14.92 13.19
C PRO A 51 9.72 -13.74 13.81
N GLU A 52 9.70 -13.60 15.14
CA GLU A 52 9.06 -12.46 15.81
C GLU A 52 9.71 -11.12 15.45
N ARG A 53 10.97 -11.15 14.97
CA ARG A 53 11.68 -9.95 14.53
C ARG A 53 11.06 -9.29 13.29
N VAL A 54 10.10 -9.94 12.65
CA VAL A 54 9.34 -9.35 11.54
C VAL A 54 8.59 -8.09 11.98
N TRP A 55 8.19 -7.99 13.26
CA TRP A 55 7.40 -6.87 13.76
C TRP A 55 8.23 -5.61 13.99
N ASP A 56 9.50 -5.72 14.39
CA ASP A 56 10.41 -4.57 14.56
C ASP A 56 11.21 -4.24 13.30
N LEU A 57 11.45 -5.20 12.40
CA LEU A 57 12.32 -5.01 11.24
C LEU A 57 11.59 -4.81 9.91
N THR A 58 10.26 -4.82 9.90
CA THR A 58 9.48 -4.65 8.66
C THR A 58 8.26 -3.76 8.88
N ILE A 59 7.61 -3.39 7.76
CA ILE A 59 6.37 -2.62 7.76
C ILE A 59 5.19 -3.38 8.42
N LYS A 60 5.33 -4.68 8.70
CA LYS A 60 4.27 -5.55 9.21
C LYS A 60 3.63 -5.03 10.50
N SER A 61 4.37 -4.34 11.37
CA SER A 61 3.85 -3.75 12.63
C SER A 61 2.72 -2.74 12.45
N HIS A 62 2.60 -2.13 11.28
CA HIS A 62 1.64 -1.06 11.05
C HIS A 62 1.06 -1.10 9.63
N MET A 63 1.11 -2.26 8.97
CA MET A 63 0.49 -2.50 7.68
C MET A 63 -0.81 -3.27 7.83
N VAL A 64 -1.91 -2.70 7.33
CA VAL A 64 -3.21 -3.35 7.25
C VAL A 64 -3.58 -3.56 5.79
N ALA A 65 -3.98 -4.78 5.44
CA ALA A 65 -4.49 -5.10 4.10
C ALA A 65 -6.02 -4.95 4.05
N VAL A 66 -6.52 -4.14 3.12
CA VAL A 66 -7.96 -4.05 2.82
C VAL A 66 -8.25 -4.98 1.63
N ILE A 67 -8.89 -6.12 1.90
CA ILE A 67 -9.13 -7.18 0.91
C ILE A 67 -10.63 -7.33 0.68
N SER A 68 -11.04 -7.38 -0.59
CA SER A 68 -12.41 -7.67 -1.01
C SER A 68 -12.39 -8.34 -2.38
N ASP A 69 -13.31 -9.27 -2.61
CA ASP A 69 -13.57 -9.90 -3.91
C ASP A 69 -14.56 -9.08 -4.78
N GLY A 70 -15.11 -7.99 -4.25
CA GLY A 70 -16.08 -7.14 -4.94
C GLY A 70 -17.51 -7.72 -5.01
N SER A 71 -17.81 -8.78 -4.25
CA SER A 71 -19.12 -9.42 -4.22
C SER A 71 -20.21 -8.60 -3.51
N ALA A 72 -19.83 -7.67 -2.64
CA ALA A 72 -20.73 -6.77 -1.92
C ALA A 72 -20.11 -5.38 -1.74
N VAL A 73 -20.26 -4.52 -2.76
CA VAL A 73 -19.72 -3.16 -2.74
C VAL A 73 -20.82 -2.15 -2.46
N LEU A 74 -20.84 -1.58 -1.24
CA LEU A 74 -21.83 -0.59 -0.82
C LEU A 74 -23.27 -1.11 -1.08
N GLY A 75 -24.13 -0.30 -1.70
CA GLY A 75 -25.45 -0.71 -2.18
C GLY A 75 -25.47 -1.22 -3.63
N LEU A 76 -24.30 -1.43 -4.25
CA LEU A 76 -24.18 -1.81 -5.67
C LEU A 76 -24.19 -3.33 -5.87
N GLY A 77 -24.07 -4.11 -4.79
CA GLY A 77 -24.03 -5.58 -4.84
C GLY A 77 -22.70 -6.10 -5.41
N ASN A 78 -22.79 -7.18 -6.18
CA ASN A 78 -21.64 -7.82 -6.81
C ASN A 78 -21.28 -7.11 -8.11
N ILE A 79 -20.23 -6.29 -8.07
CA ILE A 79 -19.71 -5.53 -9.22
C ILE A 79 -18.30 -5.99 -9.63
N GLY A 80 -17.80 -7.04 -9.01
CA GLY A 80 -16.48 -7.60 -9.26
C GLY A 80 -15.32 -6.79 -8.66
N PRO A 81 -14.10 -7.37 -8.69
CA PRO A 81 -12.95 -6.84 -7.96
C PRO A 81 -12.48 -5.47 -8.48
N ASP A 82 -12.46 -5.27 -9.79
CA ASP A 82 -11.95 -4.02 -10.38
C ASP A 82 -12.83 -2.81 -10.02
N ALA A 83 -14.16 -2.99 -10.04
CA ALA A 83 -15.11 -1.94 -9.69
C ALA A 83 -15.14 -1.66 -8.17
N ALA A 84 -14.61 -2.57 -7.35
CA ALA A 84 -14.46 -2.38 -5.91
C ALA A 84 -13.22 -1.54 -5.54
N LEU A 85 -12.19 -1.47 -6.41
CA LEU A 85 -10.91 -0.81 -6.14
C LEU A 85 -11.06 0.65 -5.65
N PRO A 86 -11.92 1.51 -6.24
CA PRO A 86 -12.09 2.87 -5.75
C PRO A 86 -12.54 2.93 -4.28
N VAL A 87 -13.37 1.97 -3.84
CA VAL A 87 -13.85 1.87 -2.46
C VAL A 87 -12.74 1.35 -1.56
N MET A 88 -11.98 0.34 -1.98
CA MET A 88 -10.88 -0.23 -1.20
C MET A 88 -9.76 0.80 -0.98
N GLU A 89 -9.36 1.52 -2.02
CA GLU A 89 -8.44 2.65 -1.88
C GLU A 89 -8.97 3.71 -0.90
N GLY A 90 -10.26 4.02 -0.97
CA GLY A 90 -10.89 5.00 -0.07
C GLY A 90 -10.85 4.56 1.39
N LYS A 91 -11.04 3.26 1.66
CA LYS A 91 -10.88 2.68 3.00
C LYS A 91 -9.43 2.79 3.49
N CYS A 92 -8.46 2.53 2.63
CA CYS A 92 -7.04 2.70 2.99
C CYS A 92 -6.69 4.15 3.35
N VAL A 93 -7.28 5.15 2.68
CA VAL A 93 -7.09 6.56 3.03
C VAL A 93 -7.59 6.87 4.45
N LEU A 94 -8.66 6.21 4.91
CA LEU A 94 -9.19 6.39 6.28
C LEU A 94 -8.37 5.64 7.34
N LEU A 95 -7.63 4.60 6.95
CA LEU A 95 -6.75 3.83 7.83
C LEU A 95 -5.35 4.47 7.98
N LYS A 96 -5.01 5.42 7.11
CA LYS A 96 -3.72 6.10 7.07
C LYS A 96 -3.67 7.26 8.05
#